data_AF-A0A4Q4BTR7-F1
#
_entry.id   AF-A0A4Q4BTR7-F1
#
_cell.length_a   1.000
_cell.length_b   1.000
_cell.length_c   1.000
_cell.angle_alpha   90.00
_cell.angle_beta   90.00
_cell.angle_gamma   90.00
#
_symmetry.space_group_name_H-M   'P 1'
#
loop_
_entity.id
_entity.type
_entity.pdbx_description
1 polymer ?
#
loop_
_entity_poly.entity_id
_entity_poly.type
_entity_poly.pdbx_seq_one_letter_code
_entity_poly.pdbx_strand_id
1 'polypeptide(L)'
;MTTNVEEIVAAIRGGKGLPWSDEKVYEQKEHFFPATWRAKWPEGTPLAPYLRSAEAGSPARRDVTRREIFNAAEKVATPEDALDLYVLMCGWGAGFQGLTSYRCQRPLSDPGITTKLFDSYQAIRGGADPVDVYRDLQSGGFKIKYFGPAFFTKWIYFLGYELPDTTHPKPLILDSRVATTLGWKSWGWTPEEYRQYLCLAAEVAERLGVEPHVVEHALYALRGDVVIDEPEAGLRSIVVNGVPEEVRTQLERQAAAHGRTFEDYVLKVLIDATEQPSR
;
A
#
# COMPACT_ATOMS: atom_id res chain seq x y z
N MET A 1 -10.09 17.07 8.01
CA MET A 1 -8.93 17.76 7.41
C MET A 1 -9.24 17.87 5.93
N THR A 2 -9.35 19.09 5.42
CA THR A 2 -9.55 19.35 3.98
C THR A 2 -8.17 19.60 3.39
N THR A 3 -7.56 18.56 2.86
CA THR A 3 -6.27 18.68 2.15
C THR A 3 -6.45 19.59 0.95
N ASN A 4 -5.62 20.64 0.85
CA ASN A 4 -5.76 21.69 -0.14
C ASN A 4 -5.20 21.26 -1.51
N VAL A 5 -6.08 21.19 -2.52
CA VAL A 5 -5.73 20.80 -3.91
C VAL A 5 -4.59 21.66 -4.48
N GLU A 6 -4.60 22.97 -4.21
CA GLU A 6 -3.58 23.89 -4.74
C GLU A 6 -2.20 23.63 -4.15
N GLU A 7 -2.12 23.21 -2.88
CA GLU A 7 -0.86 22.85 -2.24
C GLU A 7 -0.31 21.54 -2.82
N ILE A 8 -1.18 20.57 -3.14
CA ILE A 8 -0.76 19.34 -3.83
C ILE A 8 -0.22 19.66 -5.23
N VAL A 9 -0.94 20.47 -5.99
CA VAL A 9 -0.53 20.92 -7.33
C VAL A 9 0.84 21.62 -7.26
N ALA A 10 1.03 22.52 -6.28
CA ALA A 10 2.31 23.20 -6.08
C ALA A 10 3.44 22.22 -5.71
N ALA A 11 3.20 21.28 -4.81
CA ALA A 11 4.17 20.26 -4.41
C ALA A 11 4.60 19.38 -5.59
N ILE A 12 3.64 18.92 -6.40
CA ILE A 12 3.93 18.11 -7.60
C ILE A 12 4.68 18.94 -8.65
N ARG A 13 4.29 20.19 -8.91
CA ARG A 13 5.04 21.07 -9.84
C ARG A 13 6.46 21.37 -9.37
N GLY A 14 6.67 21.49 -8.06
CA GLY A 14 7.98 21.74 -7.46
C GLY A 14 8.90 20.52 -7.46
N GLY A 15 8.36 19.30 -7.55
CA GLY A 15 9.13 18.06 -7.54
C GLY A 15 9.96 17.85 -8.82
N LYS A 16 11.29 17.87 -8.69
CA LYS A 16 12.19 17.61 -9.81
C LYS A 16 12.14 16.14 -10.22
N GLY A 17 11.96 15.88 -11.51
CA GLY A 17 12.06 14.52 -12.07
C GLY A 17 10.89 13.59 -11.75
N LEU A 18 9.76 14.13 -11.29
CA LEU A 18 8.54 13.35 -11.07
C LEU A 18 8.04 12.69 -12.37
N PRO A 19 7.30 11.58 -12.26
CA PRO A 19 6.64 10.98 -13.40
C PRO A 19 5.55 11.93 -13.92
N TRP A 20 5.63 12.31 -15.19
CA TRP A 20 4.70 13.24 -15.85
C TRP A 20 3.93 12.60 -17.01
N SER A 21 4.03 11.28 -17.17
CA SER A 21 3.38 10.57 -18.26
C SER A 21 2.94 9.18 -17.83
N ASP A 22 1.88 8.69 -18.46
CA ASP A 22 1.36 7.34 -18.24
C ASP A 22 2.45 6.30 -18.49
N GLU A 23 3.26 6.48 -19.53
CA GLU A 23 4.34 5.55 -19.86
C GLU A 23 5.30 5.35 -18.68
N LYS A 24 5.69 6.44 -18.00
CA LYS A 24 6.56 6.34 -16.82
C LYS A 24 5.89 5.66 -15.64
N VAL A 25 4.58 5.82 -15.49
CA VAL A 25 3.79 5.13 -14.47
C VAL A 25 3.76 3.63 -14.79
N TYR A 26 3.46 3.26 -16.03
CA TYR A 26 3.41 1.87 -16.49
C TYR A 26 4.75 1.14 -16.41
N GLU A 27 5.85 1.85 -16.66
CA GLU A 27 7.21 1.33 -16.56
C GLU A 27 7.76 1.28 -15.13
N GLN A 28 7.00 1.76 -14.12
CA GLN A 28 7.43 1.66 -12.73
C GLN A 28 7.69 0.20 -12.37
N LYS A 29 8.97 -0.08 -12.09
CA LYS A 29 9.47 -1.42 -11.81
C LYS A 29 9.85 -1.59 -10.35
N GLU A 30 9.63 -2.80 -9.85
CA GLU A 30 10.08 -3.24 -8.54
C GLU A 30 10.69 -4.64 -8.64
N HIS A 31 11.56 -4.98 -7.68
CA HIS A 31 12.24 -6.27 -7.65
C HIS A 31 11.42 -7.31 -6.90
N PHE A 32 11.10 -8.40 -7.58
CA PHE A 32 10.46 -9.58 -7.03
C PHE A 32 11.47 -10.72 -6.84
N PHE A 33 11.34 -11.48 -5.75
CA PHE A 33 12.20 -12.62 -5.42
C PHE A 33 11.36 -13.92 -5.37
N PRO A 34 11.15 -14.59 -6.51
CA PRO A 34 10.32 -15.81 -6.61
C PRO A 34 10.72 -16.93 -5.65
N ALA A 35 12.03 -17.15 -5.46
CA ALA A 35 12.54 -18.23 -4.60
C ALA A 35 12.10 -18.08 -3.14
N THR A 36 12.02 -16.83 -2.64
CA THR A 36 11.58 -16.53 -1.27
C THR A 36 10.10 -16.84 -1.07
N TRP A 37 9.29 -16.66 -2.10
CA TRP A 37 7.87 -17.01 -2.07
C TRP A 37 7.66 -18.51 -2.14
N ARG A 38 8.38 -19.20 -3.03
CA ARG A 38 8.30 -20.66 -3.16
C ARG A 38 8.68 -21.38 -1.87
N ALA A 39 9.72 -20.92 -1.16
CA ALA A 39 10.20 -21.57 0.07
C ALA A 39 9.18 -21.58 1.22
N LYS A 40 8.19 -20.68 1.20
CA LYS A 40 7.15 -20.53 2.23
C LYS A 40 5.75 -20.73 1.67
N TRP A 41 5.66 -21.36 0.48
CA TRP A 41 4.39 -21.56 -0.20
C TRP A 41 3.50 -22.51 0.62
N PRO A 42 2.23 -22.17 0.91
CA PRO A 42 1.38 -23.04 1.69
C PRO A 42 1.08 -24.36 0.98
N GLU A 43 1.07 -25.45 1.75
CA GLU A 43 0.66 -26.75 1.25
C GLU A 43 -0.80 -26.72 0.75
N GLY A 44 -1.08 -27.46 -0.33
CA GLY A 44 -2.43 -27.52 -0.92
C GLY A 44 -2.84 -26.29 -1.73
N THR A 45 -2.05 -25.22 -1.78
CA THR A 45 -2.32 -24.04 -2.61
C THR A 45 -1.71 -24.20 -4.01
N PRO A 46 -2.46 -23.98 -5.11
CA PRO A 46 -1.92 -24.07 -6.46
C PRO A 46 -0.68 -23.20 -6.64
N LEU A 47 0.44 -23.79 -7.08
CA LEU A 47 1.70 -23.05 -7.24
C LEU A 47 1.68 -22.23 -8.54
N ALA A 48 1.88 -20.92 -8.40
CA ALA A 48 1.92 -19.99 -9.52
C ALA A 48 3.01 -20.36 -10.55
N PRO A 49 2.73 -20.30 -11.87
CA PRO A 49 3.65 -20.74 -12.93
C PRO A 49 5.05 -20.12 -12.84
N TYR A 50 5.17 -18.83 -12.59
CA TYR A 50 6.47 -18.15 -12.49
C TYR A 50 7.23 -18.43 -11.18
N LEU A 51 6.60 -19.10 -10.20
CA LEU A 51 7.30 -19.67 -9.04
C LEU A 51 7.85 -21.06 -9.34
N ARG A 52 7.33 -21.77 -10.37
CA ARG A 52 7.76 -23.12 -10.73
C ARG A 52 9.19 -23.16 -11.25
N SER A 53 9.60 -22.11 -11.97
CA SER A 53 10.97 -21.93 -12.46
C SER A 53 11.93 -21.39 -11.40
N ALA A 54 11.45 -21.02 -10.21
CA ALA A 54 12.29 -20.49 -9.15
C ALA A 54 12.97 -21.63 -8.39
N GLU A 55 14.30 -21.66 -8.43
CA GLU A 55 15.09 -22.57 -7.61
C GLU A 55 15.08 -22.10 -6.15
N ALA A 56 14.85 -23.05 -5.23
CA ALA A 56 14.85 -22.75 -3.80
C ALA A 56 16.22 -22.23 -3.35
N GLY A 57 16.23 -21.11 -2.60
CA GLY A 57 17.46 -20.47 -2.15
C GLY A 57 18.18 -19.61 -3.19
N SER A 58 17.66 -19.51 -4.42
CA SER A 58 18.26 -18.65 -5.45
C SER A 58 18.10 -17.16 -5.11
N PRO A 59 19.16 -16.33 -5.29
CA PRO A 59 19.06 -14.88 -5.16
C PRO A 59 18.49 -14.22 -6.42
N ALA A 60 18.07 -14.99 -7.42
CA ALA A 60 17.57 -14.48 -8.68
C ALA A 60 16.35 -13.56 -8.46
N ARG A 61 16.52 -12.30 -8.84
CA ARG A 61 15.47 -11.29 -8.87
C ARG A 61 14.79 -11.27 -10.24
N ARG A 62 13.51 -10.98 -10.24
CA ARG A 62 12.72 -10.65 -11.42
C ARG A 62 12.28 -9.20 -11.31
N ASP A 63 12.47 -8.43 -12.37
CA ASP A 63 11.84 -7.11 -12.47
C ASP A 63 10.40 -7.30 -12.92
N VAL A 64 9.46 -6.69 -12.21
CA VAL A 64 8.03 -6.66 -12.56
C VAL A 64 7.65 -5.19 -12.76
N THR A 65 6.85 -4.89 -13.77
CA THR A 65 6.34 -3.54 -14.04
C THR A 65 4.83 -3.46 -13.82
N ARG A 66 4.29 -2.25 -13.66
CA ARG A 66 2.82 -2.05 -13.64
C ARG A 66 2.16 -2.58 -14.91
N ARG A 67 2.77 -2.30 -16.08
CA ARG A 67 2.29 -2.81 -17.38
C ARG A 67 2.16 -4.33 -17.42
N GLU A 68 3.13 -5.03 -16.83
CA GLU A 68 3.07 -6.50 -16.75
C GLU A 68 1.86 -6.98 -15.94
N ILE A 69 1.56 -6.31 -14.82
CA ILE A 69 0.43 -6.66 -13.94
C ILE A 69 -0.91 -6.36 -14.63
N PHE A 70 -1.04 -5.22 -15.30
CA PHE A 70 -2.23 -4.92 -16.13
C PHE A 70 -2.43 -5.98 -17.21
N ASN A 71 -1.38 -6.32 -17.96
CA ASN A 71 -1.44 -7.38 -18.96
C ASN A 71 -1.79 -8.76 -18.38
N ALA A 72 -1.44 -9.03 -17.13
CA ALA A 72 -1.83 -10.25 -16.42
C ALA A 72 -3.30 -10.19 -15.98
N ALA A 73 -3.78 -9.03 -15.52
CA ALA A 73 -5.16 -8.82 -15.11
C ALA A 73 -6.15 -9.06 -16.26
N GLU A 74 -5.80 -8.66 -17.48
CA GLU A 74 -6.60 -8.92 -18.69
C GLU A 74 -6.78 -10.42 -19.03
N LYS A 75 -5.93 -11.28 -18.48
CA LYS A 75 -5.89 -12.72 -18.81
C LYS A 75 -6.52 -13.60 -17.73
N VAL A 76 -6.98 -13.02 -16.63
CA VAL A 76 -7.59 -13.78 -15.54
C VAL A 76 -8.92 -14.37 -16.00
N ALA A 77 -8.99 -15.70 -16.03
CA ALA A 77 -10.19 -16.46 -16.38
C ALA A 77 -10.65 -17.41 -15.27
N THR A 78 -9.76 -17.75 -14.34
CA THR A 78 -9.99 -18.73 -13.28
C THR A 78 -9.56 -18.22 -11.90
N PRO A 79 -10.01 -18.86 -10.80
CA PRO A 79 -9.53 -18.55 -9.45
C PRO A 79 -8.02 -18.71 -9.28
N GLU A 80 -7.41 -19.65 -9.97
CA GLU A 80 -5.96 -19.85 -9.99
C GLU A 80 -5.25 -18.67 -10.67
N ASP A 81 -5.78 -18.15 -11.78
CA ASP A 81 -5.20 -16.97 -12.45
C ASP A 81 -5.29 -15.73 -11.55
N ALA A 82 -6.37 -15.58 -10.77
CA ALA A 82 -6.50 -14.48 -9.82
C ALA A 82 -5.48 -14.58 -8.68
N LEU A 83 -5.17 -15.79 -8.21
CA LEU A 83 -4.10 -16.04 -7.25
C LEU A 83 -2.73 -15.69 -7.84
N ASP A 84 -2.48 -16.06 -9.09
CA ASP A 84 -1.26 -15.70 -9.82
C ASP A 84 -1.14 -14.18 -9.95
N LEU A 85 -2.20 -13.49 -10.34
CA LEU A 85 -2.19 -12.04 -10.40
C LEU A 85 -1.87 -11.41 -9.03
N TYR A 86 -2.48 -11.93 -7.96
CA TYR A 86 -2.25 -11.45 -6.60
C TYR A 86 -0.78 -11.56 -6.21
N VAL A 87 -0.15 -12.71 -6.47
CA VAL A 87 1.26 -12.94 -6.15
C VAL A 87 2.17 -12.04 -7.01
N LEU A 88 1.87 -11.85 -8.29
CA LEU A 88 2.64 -10.96 -9.17
C LEU A 88 2.56 -9.50 -8.67
N MET A 89 1.36 -9.03 -8.37
CA MET A 89 1.11 -7.71 -7.77
C MET A 89 1.83 -7.56 -6.43
N CYS A 90 1.76 -8.55 -5.54
CA CYS A 90 2.48 -8.52 -4.27
C CYS A 90 4.00 -8.53 -4.44
N GLY A 91 4.50 -9.26 -5.44
CA GLY A 91 5.91 -9.30 -5.78
C GLY A 91 6.43 -7.93 -6.20
N TRP A 92 5.64 -7.17 -6.94
CA TRP A 92 5.90 -5.77 -7.27
C TRP A 92 5.74 -4.85 -6.04
N GLY A 93 4.58 -4.90 -5.38
CA GLY A 93 4.22 -3.97 -4.31
C GLY A 93 4.99 -4.14 -3.00
N ALA A 94 5.63 -5.29 -2.77
CA ALA A 94 6.48 -5.52 -1.60
C ALA A 94 7.90 -4.95 -1.76
N GLY A 95 8.34 -4.73 -3.01
CA GLY A 95 9.72 -4.38 -3.34
C GLY A 95 10.74 -5.36 -2.75
N PHE A 96 11.92 -4.85 -2.42
CA PHE A 96 13.02 -5.65 -1.85
C PHE A 96 12.89 -5.93 -0.33
N GLN A 97 11.83 -5.47 0.32
CA GLN A 97 11.70 -5.54 1.77
C GLN A 97 11.15 -6.89 2.25
N GLY A 98 11.98 -7.65 2.97
CA GLY A 98 11.62 -8.98 3.47
C GLY A 98 10.38 -9.00 4.37
N LEU A 99 10.15 -7.96 5.19
CA LEU A 99 8.96 -7.87 6.06
C LEU A 99 7.67 -7.68 5.25
N THR A 100 7.70 -6.83 4.22
CA THR A 100 6.54 -6.59 3.35
C THR A 100 6.22 -7.84 2.53
N SER A 101 7.26 -8.52 2.02
CA SER A 101 7.12 -9.82 1.35
C SER A 101 6.48 -10.87 2.27
N TYR A 102 6.94 -10.98 3.53
CA TYR A 102 6.30 -11.86 4.51
C TYR A 102 4.82 -11.51 4.74
N ARG A 103 4.48 -10.23 4.88
CA ARG A 103 3.08 -9.79 5.06
C ARG A 103 2.20 -10.16 3.86
N CYS A 104 2.72 -10.08 2.63
CA CYS A 104 2.02 -10.46 1.41
C CYS A 104 1.77 -11.97 1.28
N GLN A 105 2.57 -12.80 1.95
CA GLN A 105 2.39 -14.25 1.95
C GLN A 105 1.34 -14.71 2.98
N ARG A 106 1.07 -13.93 4.03
CA ARG A 106 0.12 -14.32 5.08
C ARG A 106 -1.31 -14.56 4.56
N PRO A 107 -1.86 -13.75 3.63
CA PRO A 107 -3.15 -14.01 3.02
C PRO A 107 -3.29 -15.39 2.39
N LEU A 108 -2.20 -15.98 1.89
CA LEU A 108 -2.21 -17.31 1.27
C LEU A 108 -2.66 -18.43 2.24
N SER A 109 -2.70 -18.16 3.54
CA SER A 109 -3.22 -19.11 4.55
C SER A 109 -4.76 -19.08 4.71
N ASP A 110 -5.47 -18.16 4.04
CA ASP A 110 -6.93 -18.10 4.07
C ASP A 110 -7.55 -19.21 3.19
N PRO A 111 -8.37 -20.13 3.75
CA PRO A 111 -8.92 -21.27 3.00
C PRO A 111 -9.75 -20.91 1.77
N GLY A 112 -10.23 -19.67 1.67
CA GLY A 112 -11.03 -19.19 0.54
C GLY A 112 -10.31 -18.16 -0.34
N ILE A 113 -8.99 -18.02 -0.24
CA ILE A 113 -8.27 -16.93 -0.93
C ILE A 113 -8.52 -16.90 -2.44
N THR A 114 -8.44 -18.04 -3.13
CA THR A 114 -8.58 -18.11 -4.60
C THR A 114 -9.96 -17.64 -5.04
N THR A 115 -11.02 -18.18 -4.42
CA THR A 115 -12.40 -17.77 -4.68
C THR A 115 -12.62 -16.30 -4.37
N LYS A 116 -12.20 -15.81 -3.19
CA LYS A 116 -12.41 -14.40 -2.79
C LYS A 116 -11.67 -13.42 -3.71
N LEU A 117 -10.44 -13.75 -4.12
CA LEU A 117 -9.71 -12.95 -5.10
C LEU A 117 -10.48 -12.92 -6.43
N PHE A 118 -10.91 -14.07 -6.92
CA PHE A 118 -11.64 -14.17 -8.18
C PHE A 118 -13.00 -13.46 -8.16
N ASP A 119 -13.76 -13.58 -7.08
CA ASP A 119 -15.05 -12.89 -6.94
C ASP A 119 -14.86 -11.37 -6.91
N SER A 120 -13.84 -10.88 -6.18
CA SER A 120 -13.51 -9.44 -6.18
C SER A 120 -12.99 -8.95 -7.54
N TYR A 121 -12.27 -9.81 -8.27
CA TYR A 121 -11.88 -9.57 -9.66
C TYR A 121 -13.10 -9.40 -10.54
N GLN A 122 -14.03 -10.37 -10.51
CA GLN A 122 -15.26 -10.32 -11.29
C GLN A 122 -16.11 -9.11 -10.95
N ALA A 123 -16.18 -8.71 -9.68
CA ALA A 123 -16.91 -7.52 -9.25
C ALA A 123 -16.37 -6.23 -9.92
N ILE A 124 -15.05 -5.99 -9.85
CA ILE A 124 -14.45 -4.82 -10.49
C ILE A 124 -14.61 -4.87 -12.01
N ARG A 125 -14.31 -6.02 -12.64
CA ARG A 125 -14.40 -6.19 -14.09
C ARG A 125 -15.85 -6.11 -14.60
N GLY A 126 -16.81 -6.41 -13.74
CA GLY A 126 -18.25 -6.23 -13.96
C GLY A 126 -18.75 -4.79 -13.76
N GLY A 127 -17.87 -3.85 -13.42
CA GLY A 127 -18.20 -2.43 -13.28
C GLY A 127 -18.66 -1.99 -11.89
N ALA A 128 -18.41 -2.77 -10.84
CA ALA A 128 -18.69 -2.34 -9.46
C ALA A 128 -17.88 -1.10 -9.08
N ASP A 129 -18.44 -0.25 -8.19
CA ASP A 129 -17.71 0.89 -7.61
C ASP A 129 -16.45 0.38 -6.88
N PRO A 130 -15.24 0.87 -7.24
CA PRO A 130 -14.01 0.58 -6.52
C PRO A 130 -14.09 0.73 -5.00
N VAL A 131 -14.86 1.71 -4.51
CA VAL A 131 -15.03 1.97 -3.08
C VAL A 131 -15.89 0.90 -2.41
N ASP A 132 -16.84 0.31 -3.14
CA ASP A 132 -17.67 -0.78 -2.66
C ASP A 132 -16.86 -2.07 -2.57
N VAL A 133 -16.02 -2.35 -3.56
CA VAL A 133 -15.09 -3.49 -3.51
C VAL A 133 -14.05 -3.31 -2.40
N TYR A 134 -13.56 -2.09 -2.18
CA TYR A 134 -12.70 -1.79 -1.02
C TYR A 134 -13.40 -2.16 0.30
N ARG A 135 -14.66 -1.76 0.46
CA ARG A 135 -15.46 -2.06 1.65
C ARG A 135 -15.64 -3.57 1.84
N ASP A 136 -15.92 -4.30 0.75
CA ASP A 136 -16.11 -5.74 0.81
C ASP A 136 -14.81 -6.51 1.11
N LEU A 137 -13.66 -6.02 0.65
CA LEU A 137 -12.34 -6.55 1.03
C LEU A 137 -12.01 -6.28 2.51
N GLN A 138 -12.45 -5.13 3.05
CA GLN A 138 -12.19 -4.75 4.43
C GLN A 138 -13.03 -5.55 5.44
N SER A 139 -14.33 -5.69 5.19
CA SER A 139 -15.26 -6.26 6.17
C SER A 139 -16.41 -7.08 5.57
N GLY A 140 -16.50 -7.21 4.25
CA GLY A 140 -17.60 -7.90 3.56
C GLY A 140 -17.24 -9.26 2.98
N GLY A 141 -17.88 -9.60 1.86
CA GLY A 141 -17.82 -10.93 1.24
C GLY A 141 -16.43 -11.33 0.71
N PHE A 142 -15.59 -10.36 0.37
CA PHE A 142 -14.25 -10.59 -0.18
C PHE A 142 -13.15 -10.56 0.88
N LYS A 143 -13.51 -10.50 2.18
CA LYS A 143 -12.53 -10.38 3.26
C LYS A 143 -11.57 -11.56 3.30
N ILE A 144 -10.28 -11.27 3.11
CA ILE A 144 -9.17 -12.23 3.23
C ILE A 144 -8.34 -11.86 4.47
N LYS A 145 -8.05 -12.85 5.33
CA LYS A 145 -7.26 -12.62 6.54
C LYS A 145 -5.86 -12.10 6.20
N TYR A 146 -5.42 -11.06 6.90
CA TYR A 146 -4.11 -10.40 6.72
C TYR A 146 -3.90 -9.66 5.39
N PHE A 147 -4.89 -9.66 4.50
CA PHE A 147 -4.88 -8.80 3.33
C PHE A 147 -5.30 -7.41 3.82
N GLY A 148 -4.48 -6.38 3.59
CA GLY A 148 -4.63 -5.08 4.22
C GLY A 148 -4.89 -3.95 3.22
N PRO A 149 -5.39 -2.78 3.70
CA PRO A 149 -5.79 -1.63 2.88
C PRO A 149 -4.82 -1.24 1.75
N ALA A 150 -3.52 -1.12 2.04
CA ALA A 150 -2.54 -0.71 1.02
C ALA A 150 -2.38 -1.70 -0.14
N PHE A 151 -2.73 -2.97 0.08
CA PHE A 151 -2.73 -4.00 -0.97
C PHE A 151 -4.13 -4.22 -1.55
N PHE A 152 -5.21 -3.92 -0.82
CA PHE A 152 -6.55 -3.82 -1.41
C PHE A 152 -6.57 -2.78 -2.52
N THR A 153 -6.02 -1.59 -2.26
CA THR A 153 -6.00 -0.49 -3.25
C THR A 153 -5.13 -0.82 -4.46
N LYS A 154 -4.01 -1.53 -4.27
CA LYS A 154 -3.20 -2.08 -5.38
C LYS A 154 -3.98 -3.09 -6.21
N TRP A 155 -4.66 -4.01 -5.55
CA TRP A 155 -5.51 -4.99 -6.22
C TRP A 155 -6.57 -4.29 -7.06
N ILE A 156 -7.39 -3.42 -6.45
CA ILE A 156 -8.46 -2.69 -7.14
C ILE A 156 -7.90 -1.81 -8.29
N TYR A 157 -6.76 -1.14 -8.10
CA TYR A 157 -6.09 -0.35 -9.14
C TYR A 157 -5.79 -1.19 -10.40
N PHE A 158 -5.11 -2.33 -10.24
CA PHE A 158 -4.73 -3.15 -11.39
C PHE A 158 -5.91 -3.81 -12.10
N LEU A 159 -7.04 -3.97 -11.40
CA LEU A 159 -8.23 -4.56 -11.98
C LEU A 159 -9.12 -3.55 -12.72
N GLY A 160 -9.15 -2.32 -12.24
CA GLY A 160 -10.17 -1.33 -12.63
C GLY A 160 -9.66 -0.07 -13.30
N TYR A 161 -8.37 0.28 -13.20
CA TYR A 161 -7.88 1.56 -13.72
C TYR A 161 -8.04 1.70 -15.24
N GLU A 162 -7.69 0.65 -15.99
CA GLU A 162 -7.75 0.63 -17.45
C GLU A 162 -9.14 0.31 -18.01
N LEU A 163 -10.12 0.03 -17.15
CA LEU A 163 -11.49 -0.13 -17.61
C LEU A 163 -11.98 1.19 -18.22
N PRO A 164 -12.84 1.14 -19.26
CA PRO A 164 -13.44 2.32 -19.87
C PRO A 164 -14.06 3.23 -18.82
N ASP A 165 -14.16 4.52 -19.13
CA ASP A 165 -14.68 5.51 -18.19
C ASP A 165 -16.03 5.08 -17.63
N THR A 166 -16.06 4.98 -16.30
CA THR A 166 -17.24 4.62 -15.54
C THR A 166 -17.81 5.87 -14.88
N THR A 167 -18.99 5.75 -14.28
CA THR A 167 -19.54 6.80 -13.40
C THR A 167 -18.76 6.97 -12.08
N HIS A 168 -17.79 6.10 -11.80
CA HIS A 168 -17.01 6.08 -10.56
C HIS A 168 -15.61 6.65 -10.78
N PRO A 169 -14.99 7.24 -9.74
CA PRO A 169 -13.58 7.64 -9.80
C PRO A 169 -12.67 6.46 -10.19
N LYS A 170 -11.67 6.72 -11.02
CA LYS A 170 -10.66 5.71 -11.37
C LYS A 170 -9.98 5.21 -10.09
N PRO A 171 -9.87 3.89 -9.87
CA PRO A 171 -9.20 3.37 -8.68
C PRO A 171 -7.72 3.71 -8.73
N LEU A 172 -7.15 4.13 -7.60
CA LEU A 172 -5.74 4.46 -7.45
C LEU A 172 -5.15 3.74 -6.24
N ILE A 173 -3.83 3.65 -6.19
CA ILE A 173 -3.10 3.06 -5.07
C ILE A 173 -3.04 4.10 -3.93
N LEU A 174 -3.45 3.69 -2.74
CA LEU A 174 -3.21 4.43 -1.50
C LEU A 174 -2.33 3.56 -0.60
N ASP A 175 -1.09 3.98 -0.38
CA ASP A 175 -0.18 3.34 0.55
C ASP A 175 0.42 4.34 1.53
N SER A 176 1.29 3.86 2.42
CA SER A 176 1.86 4.71 3.46
C SER A 176 2.66 5.89 2.90
N ARG A 177 3.29 5.77 1.72
CA ARG A 177 4.07 6.89 1.15
C ARG A 177 3.15 7.95 0.60
N VAL A 178 2.15 7.55 -0.16
CA VAL A 178 1.11 8.47 -0.66
C VAL A 178 0.41 9.16 0.51
N ALA A 179 -0.02 8.38 1.52
CA ALA A 179 -0.69 8.91 2.70
C ALA A 179 0.20 9.88 3.50
N THR A 180 1.48 9.55 3.70
CA THR A 180 2.42 10.46 4.37
C THR A 180 2.60 11.77 3.60
N THR A 181 2.74 11.72 2.27
CA THR A 181 2.81 12.93 1.44
C THR A 181 1.56 13.81 1.62
N LEU A 182 0.39 13.18 1.76
CA LEU A 182 -0.88 13.87 2.01
C LEU A 182 -1.08 14.29 3.48
N GLY A 183 -0.18 13.96 4.42
CA GLY A 183 -0.37 14.22 5.85
C GLY A 183 -1.39 13.31 6.55
N TRP A 184 -1.80 12.23 5.89
CA TRP A 184 -2.82 11.31 6.39
C TRP A 184 -2.21 10.18 7.24
N LYS A 185 -3.05 9.47 8.00
CA LYS A 185 -2.64 8.23 8.69
C LYS A 185 -2.02 7.25 7.69
N SER A 186 -0.94 6.58 8.09
CA SER A 186 -0.16 5.72 7.19
C SER A 186 -0.77 4.33 6.92
N TRP A 187 -1.88 3.99 7.59
CA TRP A 187 -2.58 2.71 7.43
C TRP A 187 -4.03 2.78 7.93
N GLY A 188 -4.83 1.76 7.59
CA GLY A 188 -6.16 1.57 8.19
C GLY A 188 -7.24 2.52 7.67
N TRP A 189 -7.16 2.94 6.40
CA TRP A 189 -8.17 3.81 5.79
C TRP A 189 -9.55 3.15 5.72
N THR A 190 -10.59 3.95 5.86
CA THR A 190 -11.99 3.58 5.65
C THR A 190 -12.32 3.66 4.16
N PRO A 191 -13.45 3.08 3.71
CA PRO A 191 -13.88 3.23 2.33
C PRO A 191 -14.11 4.69 1.95
N GLU A 192 -14.58 5.50 2.92
CA GLU A 192 -14.81 6.92 2.71
C GLU A 192 -13.51 7.72 2.56
N GLU A 193 -12.50 7.45 3.39
CA GLU A 193 -11.17 8.05 3.21
C GLU A 193 -10.55 7.62 1.86
N TYR A 194 -10.77 6.37 1.43
CA TYR A 194 -10.34 5.94 0.10
C TYR A 194 -11.07 6.71 -1.02
N ARG A 195 -12.40 6.88 -0.91
CA ARG A 195 -13.19 7.71 -1.85
C ARG A 195 -12.67 9.15 -1.92
N GLN A 196 -12.43 9.77 -0.76
CA GLN A 196 -11.89 11.13 -0.66
C GLN A 196 -10.55 11.23 -1.38
N TYR A 197 -9.67 10.24 -1.19
CA TYR A 197 -8.39 10.17 -1.91
C TYR A 197 -8.58 10.08 -3.43
N LEU A 198 -9.48 9.24 -3.94
CA LEU A 198 -9.73 9.12 -5.38
C LEU A 198 -10.25 10.43 -5.99
N CYS A 199 -11.20 11.08 -5.32
CA CYS A 199 -11.73 12.38 -5.76
C CYS A 199 -10.65 13.47 -5.75
N LEU A 200 -9.86 13.54 -4.67
CA LEU A 200 -8.75 14.49 -4.54
C LEU A 200 -7.72 14.33 -5.66
N ALA A 201 -7.30 13.09 -5.93
CA ALA A 201 -6.34 12.80 -6.99
C ALA A 201 -6.90 13.14 -8.38
N ALA A 202 -8.19 12.88 -8.63
CA ALA A 202 -8.85 13.25 -9.88
C ALA A 202 -8.89 14.78 -10.08
N GLU A 203 -9.22 15.54 -9.03
CA GLU A 203 -9.24 17.01 -9.10
C GLU A 203 -7.84 17.58 -9.35
N VAL A 204 -6.82 17.06 -8.65
CA VAL A 204 -5.42 17.45 -8.87
C VAL A 204 -4.97 17.11 -10.30
N ALA A 205 -5.39 15.95 -10.83
CA ALA A 205 -5.07 15.53 -12.19
C ALA A 205 -5.64 16.48 -13.23
N GLU A 206 -6.90 16.91 -13.06
CA GLU A 206 -7.55 17.92 -13.90
C GLU A 206 -6.77 19.25 -13.88
N ARG A 207 -6.36 19.72 -12.69
CA ARG A 207 -5.56 20.96 -12.55
C ARG A 207 -4.18 20.88 -13.20
N LEU A 208 -3.60 19.69 -13.26
CA LEU A 208 -2.29 19.44 -13.85
C LEU A 208 -2.36 19.08 -15.33
N GLY A 209 -3.53 18.73 -15.86
CA GLY A 209 -3.69 18.25 -17.23
C GLY A 209 -3.01 16.90 -17.47
N VAL A 210 -3.06 16.00 -16.50
CA VAL A 210 -2.48 14.64 -16.54
C VAL A 210 -3.52 13.60 -16.11
N GLU A 211 -3.21 12.32 -16.29
CA GLU A 211 -4.07 11.24 -15.80
C GLU A 211 -3.97 11.04 -14.28
N PRO A 212 -5.04 10.57 -13.60
CA PRO A 212 -5.05 10.42 -12.14
C PRO A 212 -3.94 9.52 -11.58
N HIS A 213 -3.50 8.47 -12.29
CA HIS A 213 -2.39 7.64 -11.80
C HIS A 213 -1.03 8.34 -11.83
N VAL A 214 -0.90 9.44 -12.59
CA VAL A 214 0.32 10.23 -12.63
C VAL A 214 0.43 11.00 -11.32
N VAL A 215 -0.70 11.50 -10.82
CA VAL A 215 -0.80 12.14 -9.50
C VAL A 215 -0.45 11.15 -8.39
N GLU A 216 -1.05 9.94 -8.38
CA GLU A 216 -0.69 8.88 -7.42
C GLU A 216 0.82 8.62 -7.41
N HIS A 217 1.42 8.44 -8.59
CA HIS A 217 2.83 8.10 -8.70
C HIS A 217 3.73 9.27 -8.29
N ALA A 218 3.32 10.51 -8.56
CA ALA A 218 4.00 11.71 -8.09
C ALA A 218 3.97 11.81 -6.56
N LEU A 219 2.80 11.61 -5.94
CA LEU A 219 2.65 11.58 -4.48
C LEU A 219 3.49 10.47 -3.84
N TYR A 220 3.52 9.28 -4.46
CA TYR A 220 4.39 8.18 -4.05
C TYR A 220 5.87 8.53 -4.16
N ALA A 221 6.29 9.22 -5.23
CA ALA A 221 7.68 9.58 -5.47
C ALA A 221 8.19 10.72 -4.56
N LEU A 222 7.29 11.59 -4.11
CA LEU A 222 7.59 12.58 -3.07
C LEU A 222 7.85 11.94 -1.70
N ARG A 223 7.30 10.75 -1.42
CA ARG A 223 7.62 9.91 -0.24
C ARG A 223 7.50 10.60 1.13
N GLY A 224 6.71 11.67 1.25
CA GLY A 224 6.64 12.48 2.46
C GLY A 224 7.79 13.47 2.65
N ASP A 225 8.69 13.61 1.66
CA ASP A 225 9.72 14.68 1.64
C ASP A 225 9.06 16.08 1.59
N VAL A 226 7.81 16.12 1.09
CA VAL A 226 6.89 17.25 1.20
C VAL A 226 5.60 16.72 1.83
N VAL A 227 5.21 17.27 2.98
CA VAL A 227 3.93 16.96 3.63
C VAL A 227 2.97 18.10 3.34
N ILE A 228 1.86 17.78 2.67
CA ILE A 228 0.97 18.78 2.07
C ILE A 228 -0.12 19.23 3.05
N ASP A 229 -0.57 18.37 3.95
CA ASP A 229 -1.49 18.71 5.03
C ASP A 229 -0.72 18.50 6.35
N GLU A 230 0.19 19.42 6.69
CA GLU A 230 0.78 19.34 8.04
C GLU A 230 -0.38 19.42 9.05
N PRO A 231 -0.62 18.38 9.87
CA PRO A 231 -1.58 18.52 10.96
C PRO A 231 -1.10 19.70 11.81
N GLU A 232 -2.01 20.63 12.16
CA GLU A 232 -1.73 21.79 13.01
C GLU A 232 -0.63 21.44 14.03
N ALA A 233 0.48 22.18 13.96
CA ALA A 233 1.74 21.93 14.65
C ALA A 233 1.58 21.08 15.93
N GLY A 234 1.95 19.80 15.90
CA GLY A 234 1.77 18.98 17.09
C GLY A 234 2.49 17.65 17.24
N LEU A 235 2.88 16.92 16.17
CA LEU A 235 3.56 15.62 16.35
C LEU A 235 4.67 15.43 15.31
N ARG A 236 5.87 15.91 15.64
CA ARG A 236 7.10 15.46 14.98
C ARG A 236 7.44 14.07 15.49
N SER A 237 7.32 13.05 14.65
CA SER A 237 7.85 11.72 14.98
C SER A 237 9.37 11.78 14.99
N ILE A 238 9.98 11.49 16.14
CA ILE A 238 11.43 11.38 16.26
C ILE A 238 11.80 9.90 16.23
N VAL A 239 12.71 9.51 15.35
CA VAL A 239 13.31 8.18 15.35
C VAL A 239 14.57 8.20 16.20
N VAL A 240 14.54 7.49 17.32
CA VAL A 240 15.71 7.32 18.19
C VAL A 240 16.42 6.01 17.80
N ASN A 241 17.56 6.14 17.12
CA ASN A 241 18.37 4.99 16.73
C ASN A 241 19.35 4.61 17.86
N GLY A 242 19.71 3.32 17.92
CA GLY A 242 20.75 2.84 18.84
C GLY A 242 20.34 2.73 20.30
N VAL A 243 19.04 2.64 20.59
CA VAL A 243 18.55 2.35 21.96
C VAL A 243 19.00 0.93 22.34
N PRO A 244 19.73 0.75 23.46
CA PRO A 244 20.08 -0.58 23.95
C PRO A 244 18.84 -1.44 24.19
N GLU A 245 18.91 -2.72 23.86
CA GLU A 245 17.75 -3.63 23.91
C GLU A 245 17.20 -3.76 25.33
N GLU A 246 18.06 -3.65 26.35
CA GLU A 246 17.70 -3.67 27.76
C GLU A 246 16.82 -2.47 28.13
N VAL A 247 17.16 -1.28 27.61
CA VAL A 247 16.41 -0.03 27.83
C VAL A 247 15.06 -0.10 27.15
N ARG A 248 15.02 -0.59 25.90
CA ARG A 248 13.76 -0.80 25.17
C ARG A 248 12.85 -1.77 25.91
N THR A 249 13.36 -2.92 26.31
CA THR A 249 12.60 -3.96 27.02
C THR A 249 12.03 -3.44 28.34
N GLN A 250 12.80 -2.62 29.07
CA GLN A 250 12.33 -2.00 30.31
C GLN A 250 11.19 -1.01 30.07
N LEU A 251 11.30 -0.17 29.04
CA LEU A 251 10.26 0.79 28.65
C LEU A 251 8.97 0.08 28.20
N GLU A 252 9.08 -1.01 27.43
CA GLU A 252 7.92 -1.83 27.02
C GLU A 252 7.19 -2.45 28.23
N ARG A 253 7.94 -2.98 29.21
CA ARG A 253 7.35 -3.50 30.46
C ARG A 253 6.65 -2.42 31.27
N GLN A 254 7.25 -1.23 31.37
CA GLN A 254 6.66 -0.13 32.10
C GLN A 254 5.41 0.45 31.40
N ALA A 255 5.41 0.54 30.08
CA ALA A 255 4.24 0.92 29.30
C ALA A 255 3.06 -0.03 29.58
N ALA A 256 3.31 -1.34 29.54
CA ALA A 256 2.31 -2.37 29.85
C ALA A 256 1.78 -2.26 31.30
N ALA A 257 2.66 -2.05 32.28
CA ALA A 257 2.28 -1.87 33.69
C ALA A 257 1.40 -0.63 33.92
N HIS A 258 1.53 0.40 33.08
CA HIS A 258 0.73 1.63 33.14
C HIS A 258 -0.49 1.62 32.20
N GLY A 259 -0.75 0.51 31.50
CA GLY A 259 -1.86 0.39 30.56
C GLY A 259 -1.78 1.36 29.37
N ARG A 260 -0.56 1.72 28.93
CA ARG A 260 -0.32 2.65 27.81
C ARG A 260 0.35 1.95 26.64
N THR A 261 0.24 2.52 25.45
CA THR A 261 1.07 2.12 24.31
C THR A 261 2.53 2.44 24.61
N PHE A 262 3.45 1.74 23.94
CA PHE A 262 4.88 1.98 24.11
C PHE A 262 5.24 3.43 23.75
N GLU A 263 4.71 3.93 22.63
CA GLU A 263 4.92 5.28 22.11
C GLU A 263 4.40 6.35 23.07
N ASP A 264 3.17 6.19 23.60
CA ASP A 264 2.59 7.14 24.57
C ASP A 264 3.38 7.18 25.88
N TYR A 265 3.90 6.02 26.30
CA TYR A 265 4.71 5.92 27.52
C TYR A 265 6.07 6.60 27.35
N VAL A 266 6.76 6.35 26.22
CA VAL A 266 8.04 6.99 25.91
C VAL A 266 7.90 8.50 25.78
N LEU A 267 6.84 8.98 25.12
CA LEU A 267 6.58 10.42 25.00
C LEU A 267 6.40 11.06 26.37
N LYS A 268 5.63 10.42 27.27
CA LYS A 268 5.48 10.89 28.66
C LYS A 268 6.82 11.00 29.38
N VAL A 269 7.65 9.96 29.32
CA VAL A 269 8.97 9.94 29.99
C VAL A 269 9.85 11.08 29.50
N LEU A 270 9.84 11.37 28.20
CA LEU A 270 10.59 12.47 27.61
C LEU A 270 10.07 13.84 28.08
N ILE A 271 8.76 14.01 28.16
CA ILE A 271 8.13 15.25 28.68
C ILE A 271 8.51 15.45 30.15
N ASP A 272 8.33 14.43 30.99
CA ASP A 272 8.66 14.49 32.43
C ASP A 272 10.15 14.87 32.65
N ALA A 273 11.05 14.33 31.81
CA ALA A 273 12.48 14.64 31.85
C ALA A 273 12.82 16.08 31.40
N THR A 274 12.01 16.68 30.53
CA THR A 274 12.18 18.08 30.10
C THR A 274 11.62 19.10 31.11
N GLU A 275 10.61 18.71 31.89
CA GLU A 275 9.98 19.55 32.91
C GLU A 275 10.71 19.51 34.27
N GLN A 276 11.58 18.52 34.48
CA GLN A 276 12.46 18.43 35.63
C GLN A 276 13.93 18.37 35.18
N PRO A 277 14.59 19.52 34.92
CA PRO A 277 16.03 19.50 34.68
C PRO A 277 16.73 18.93 35.93
N SER A 278 17.57 17.92 35.71
CA SER A 278 18.26 17.10 36.71
C SER A 278 18.71 17.87 37.96
N ARG A 279 18.41 17.33 39.15
CA ARG A 279 19.20 17.57 40.36
C ARG A 279 20.47 16.73 40.34
#